data_AF-A0A962PW02-F1
#
_entry.id   AF-A0A962PW02-F1
#
_cell.length_a   1.000
_cell.length_b   1.000
_cell.length_c   1.000
_cell.angle_alpha   90.00
_cell.angle_beta   90.00
_cell.angle_gamma   90.00
#
_symmetry.space_group_name_H-M   'P 1'
#
loop_
_entity.id
_entity.type
_entity.pdbx_description
1 polymer ?
#
loop_
_entity_poly.entity_id
_entity_poly.type
_entity_poly.pdbx_seq_one_letter_code
_entity_poly.pdbx_strand_id
1 'polypeptide(L)'
;MNNSTRHGAIIAAAISLTFGLSARVGAEEAQDYSIPAATSTQSISIRYIPADLGTEDSRAILQNRIRRAAERVCGPTNYRKAGSLAMASRNRKCVNDALEAAAIQLGESRVAALSR
;
A
#
# COMPACT_ATOMS: atom_id res chain seq x y z
N MET A 1 -7.78 -38.21 61.91
CA MET A 1 -7.08 -37.02 61.39
C MET A 1 -6.46 -37.34 60.04
N ASN A 2 -6.68 -36.42 59.10
CA ASN A 2 -6.17 -36.27 57.73
C ASN A 2 -4.94 -37.08 57.32
N ASN A 3 -4.92 -37.58 56.08
CA ASN A 3 -4.27 -36.91 54.93
C ASN A 3 -4.09 -37.88 53.75
N SER A 4 -4.54 -37.42 52.60
CA SER A 4 -4.36 -37.87 51.21
C SER A 4 -3.08 -38.66 50.87
N THR A 5 -3.23 -39.72 50.06
CA THR A 5 -2.37 -39.92 48.89
C THR A 5 -3.02 -40.81 47.81
N ARG A 6 -3.43 -40.16 46.72
CA ARG A 6 -3.35 -40.57 45.31
C ARG A 6 -3.60 -42.05 44.99
N HIS A 7 -4.86 -42.39 44.70
CA HIS A 7 -5.21 -43.64 44.04
C HIS A 7 -5.04 -43.47 42.53
N GLY A 8 -4.03 -44.14 41.99
CA GLY A 8 -3.94 -44.44 40.57
C GLY A 8 -4.73 -45.71 40.27
N ALA A 9 -5.54 -45.65 39.22
CA ALA A 9 -6.02 -46.74 38.35
C ALA A 9 -7.23 -46.15 37.58
N ILE A 10 -7.00 -45.60 36.40
CA ILE A 10 -7.29 -46.29 35.12
C ILE A 10 -8.74 -46.81 35.10
N ILE A 11 -9.66 -45.95 34.69
CA ILE A 11 -10.90 -46.37 34.03
C ILE A 11 -10.87 -45.70 32.66
N ALA A 12 -10.29 -46.40 31.68
CA ALA A 12 -10.36 -46.02 30.29
C ALA A 12 -11.77 -46.31 29.79
N ALA A 13 -12.67 -45.32 29.90
CA ALA A 13 -13.92 -45.34 29.18
C ALA A 13 -13.61 -45.02 27.72
N ALA A 14 -13.59 -46.04 26.87
CA ALA A 14 -13.51 -45.89 25.42
C ALA A 14 -14.82 -45.25 24.93
N ILE A 15 -14.84 -43.93 24.82
CA ILE A 15 -15.93 -43.19 24.17
C ILE A 15 -15.62 -43.20 22.67
N SER A 16 -16.22 -44.16 21.97
CA SER A 16 -16.22 -44.20 20.51
C SER A 16 -17.01 -43.01 19.97
N LEU A 17 -16.33 -41.90 19.67
CA LEU A 17 -16.91 -40.77 18.94
C LEU A 17 -16.90 -41.11 17.45
N THR A 18 -18.03 -41.62 16.96
CA THR A 18 -18.29 -41.79 15.53
C THR A 18 -18.38 -40.41 14.90
N PHE A 19 -17.29 -39.92 14.31
CA PHE A 19 -17.33 -38.70 13.49
C PHE A 19 -18.02 -39.03 12.17
N GLY A 20 -19.30 -38.66 12.07
CA GLY A 20 -20.08 -38.74 10.85
C GLY A 20 -19.46 -37.85 9.75
N LEU A 21 -19.10 -38.47 8.63
CA LEU A 21 -18.62 -37.80 7.43
C LEU A 21 -19.80 -37.12 6.72
N SER A 22 -20.13 -35.89 7.10
CA SER A 22 -21.04 -35.06 6.31
C SER A 22 -20.27 -34.49 5.12
N ALA A 23 -20.35 -35.16 3.96
CA ALA A 23 -19.95 -34.57 2.70
C ALA A 23 -20.84 -33.34 2.43
N ARG A 24 -20.29 -32.16 2.69
CA ARG A 24 -20.92 -30.90 2.29
C ARG A 24 -20.57 -30.74 0.81
N VAL A 25 -21.48 -31.20 -0.06
CA VAL A 25 -21.59 -30.64 -1.41
C VAL A 25 -22.16 -29.24 -1.21
N GLY A 26 -21.32 -28.34 -0.72
CA GLY A 26 -21.53 -26.92 -0.83
C GLY A 26 -21.04 -26.58 -2.23
N ALA A 27 -21.95 -26.08 -3.05
CA ALA A 27 -21.58 -25.26 -4.19
C ALA A 27 -20.40 -24.38 -3.78
N GLU A 28 -19.33 -24.42 -4.56
CA GLU A 28 -18.27 -23.43 -4.47
C GLU A 28 -18.97 -22.08 -4.55
N GLU A 29 -19.14 -21.43 -3.39
CA GLU A 29 -19.48 -20.03 -3.34
C GLU A 29 -18.30 -19.37 -4.02
N ALA A 30 -18.46 -19.10 -5.31
CA ALA A 30 -17.61 -18.24 -6.07
C ALA A 30 -17.49 -16.97 -5.23
N GLN A 31 -16.36 -16.84 -4.54
CA GLN A 31 -15.99 -15.61 -3.89
C GLN A 31 -15.91 -14.60 -5.02
N ASP A 32 -16.98 -13.82 -5.15
CA ASP A 32 -17.01 -12.58 -5.90
C ASP A 32 -16.06 -11.63 -5.18
N TYR A 33 -14.76 -11.89 -5.35
CA TYR A 33 -13.75 -10.88 -5.17
C TYR A 33 -13.95 -9.94 -6.36
N SER A 34 -14.86 -9.00 -6.19
CA SER A 34 -15.02 -7.89 -7.11
C SER A 34 -13.69 -7.14 -7.11
N ILE A 35 -12.79 -7.50 -8.04
CA ILE A 35 -11.58 -6.74 -8.31
C ILE A 35 -12.12 -5.36 -8.72
N PRO A 36 -11.87 -4.29 -7.93
CA PRO A 36 -12.30 -2.97 -8.33
C PRO A 36 -11.72 -2.73 -9.71
N ALA A 37 -12.60 -2.49 -10.69
CA ALA A 37 -12.23 -2.32 -12.08
C ALA A 37 -10.98 -1.44 -12.14
N ALA A 38 -9.87 -2.00 -12.62
CA ALA A 38 -8.54 -1.42 -12.53
C ALA A 38 -8.62 0.05 -12.97
N THR A 39 -8.69 0.94 -11.98
CA THR A 39 -8.83 2.36 -12.25
C THR A 39 -7.49 2.75 -12.82
N SER A 40 -7.46 3.03 -14.12
CA SER A 40 -6.25 3.43 -14.84
C SER A 40 -5.57 4.53 -14.05
N THR A 41 -4.51 4.16 -13.33
CA THR A 41 -3.81 5.08 -12.46
C THR A 41 -2.94 5.93 -13.38
N GLN A 42 -3.37 7.17 -13.60
CA GLN A 42 -2.60 8.09 -14.43
C GLN A 42 -1.23 8.30 -13.79
N SER A 43 -0.18 7.99 -14.53
CA SER A 43 1.21 8.13 -14.10
C SER A 43 2.03 8.81 -15.19
N ILE A 44 3.01 9.62 -14.77
CA ILE A 44 3.94 10.30 -15.68
C ILE A 44 5.35 9.96 -15.25
N SER A 45 6.08 9.26 -16.11
CA SER A 45 7.49 8.94 -15.90
C SER A 45 8.38 10.13 -16.26
N ILE A 46 9.32 10.46 -15.37
CA ILE A 46 10.31 11.52 -15.60
C ILE A 46 11.69 10.87 -15.73
N ARG A 47 12.33 11.05 -16.88
CA ARG A 47 13.74 10.72 -17.06
C ARG A 47 14.61 11.86 -16.52
N TYR A 48 15.63 11.49 -15.77
CA TYR A 48 16.66 12.36 -15.23
C TYR A 48 18.03 11.68 -15.35
N ILE A 49 19.09 12.45 -15.29
CA ILE A 49 20.48 11.97 -15.27
C ILE A 49 21.12 12.25 -13.91
N PRO A 50 22.19 11.55 -13.49
CA PRO A 50 22.84 11.80 -12.21
C PRO A 50 23.28 13.26 -12.00
N ALA A 51 23.62 13.98 -13.07
CA ALA A 51 23.96 15.41 -13.01
C ALA A 51 22.79 16.29 -12.53
N ASP A 52 21.54 15.89 -12.79
CA ASP A 52 20.34 16.59 -12.30
C ASP A 52 20.24 16.57 -10.77
N LEU A 53 20.95 15.64 -10.13
CA LEU A 53 20.99 15.42 -8.68
C LEU A 53 22.25 16.03 -8.01
N GLY A 54 23.19 16.52 -8.80
CA GLY A 54 24.55 16.87 -8.37
C GLY A 54 24.71 18.22 -7.69
N THR A 55 23.84 19.19 -7.96
CA THR A 55 23.85 20.53 -7.34
C THR A 55 22.48 20.91 -6.79
N GLU A 56 22.43 21.92 -5.92
CA GLU A 56 21.16 22.44 -5.40
C GLU A 56 20.28 23.02 -6.51
N ASP A 57 20.85 23.79 -7.43
CA ASP A 57 20.14 24.37 -8.57
C ASP A 57 19.55 23.29 -9.48
N SER A 58 20.34 22.28 -9.86
CA SER A 58 19.88 21.17 -10.70
C SER A 58 18.77 20.37 -10.02
N ARG A 59 18.89 20.14 -8.70
CA ARG A 59 17.84 19.49 -7.90
C ARG A 59 16.55 20.31 -7.88
N ALA A 60 16.64 21.62 -7.73
CA ALA A 60 15.48 22.51 -7.76
C ALA A 60 14.78 22.49 -9.14
N ILE A 61 15.55 22.39 -10.23
CA ILE A 61 15.01 22.21 -11.59
C ILE A 61 14.29 20.88 -11.71
N LEU A 62 14.89 19.78 -11.24
CA LEU A 62 14.25 18.46 -11.26
C LEU A 62 12.96 18.46 -10.41
N GLN A 63 13.00 19.03 -9.20
CA GLN A 63 11.83 19.13 -8.32
C GLN A 63 10.70 19.95 -8.95
N ASN A 64 11.03 21.03 -9.67
CA ASN A 64 10.08 21.79 -10.48
C ASN A 64 9.43 20.93 -11.57
N ARG A 65 10.21 20.09 -12.27
CA ARG A 65 9.70 19.17 -13.30
C ARG A 65 8.74 18.13 -12.71
N ILE A 66 9.11 17.55 -11.56
CA ILE A 66 8.27 16.60 -10.83
C ILE A 66 6.95 17.25 -10.41
N ARG A 67 7.00 18.45 -9.82
CA ARG A 67 5.77 19.19 -9.44
C ARG A 67 4.85 19.43 -10.63
N ARG A 68 5.39 19.88 -11.76
CA ARG A 68 4.58 20.09 -12.98
C ARG A 68 4.00 18.80 -13.53
N ALA A 69 4.67 17.67 -13.39
CA ALA A 69 4.10 16.37 -13.73
C ALA A 69 2.97 15.98 -12.75
N ALA A 70 3.18 16.16 -11.45
CA ALA A 70 2.17 15.91 -10.44
C ALA A 70 0.91 16.76 -10.66
N GLU A 71 1.05 18.05 -10.98
CA GLU A 71 -0.09 18.93 -11.30
C GLU A 71 -0.88 18.47 -12.54
N ARG A 72 -0.23 17.81 -13.51
CA ARG A 72 -0.92 17.24 -14.68
C ARG A 72 -1.75 16.01 -14.34
N VAL A 73 -1.31 15.22 -13.36
CA VAL A 73 -2.02 14.01 -12.89
C VAL A 73 -3.11 14.38 -11.88
N CYS A 74 -2.76 15.17 -10.88
CA CYS A 74 -3.65 15.55 -9.77
C CYS A 74 -4.61 16.69 -10.12
N GLY A 75 -4.37 17.43 -11.19
CA GLY A 75 -5.16 18.57 -11.60
C GLY A 75 -4.81 19.88 -10.87
N PRO A 76 -5.57 20.96 -11.16
CA PRO A 76 -5.24 22.32 -10.70
C PRO A 76 -5.37 22.48 -9.18
N THR A 77 -4.38 23.13 -8.56
CA THR A 77 -4.32 23.38 -7.11
C THR A 77 -4.92 24.73 -6.69
N ASN A 78 -5.26 25.58 -7.64
CA ASN A 78 -5.89 26.88 -7.38
C ASN A 78 -7.41 26.77 -7.52
N TYR A 79 -8.13 27.48 -6.64
CA TYR A 79 -9.60 27.41 -6.58
C TYR A 79 -10.28 27.84 -7.88
N ARG A 80 -9.74 28.84 -8.58
CA ARG A 80 -10.31 29.36 -9.83
C ARG A 80 -10.35 28.32 -10.95
N LYS A 81 -9.27 27.53 -11.10
CA LYS A 81 -9.17 26.47 -12.12
C LYS A 81 -9.76 25.15 -11.63
N ALA A 82 -9.76 24.89 -10.33
CA ALA A 82 -10.32 23.66 -9.75
C ALA A 82 -11.85 23.69 -9.57
N GLY A 83 -12.48 24.86 -9.68
CA GLY A 83 -13.92 25.06 -9.53
C GLY A 83 -14.44 25.09 -8.09
N SER A 84 -13.65 24.65 -7.11
CA SER A 84 -13.98 24.78 -5.67
C SER A 84 -12.73 24.75 -4.79
N LEU A 85 -12.86 25.28 -3.56
CA LEU A 85 -11.81 25.17 -2.54
C LEU A 85 -11.56 23.73 -2.11
N ALA A 86 -12.62 22.93 -1.99
CA ALA A 86 -12.52 21.52 -1.63
C ALA A 86 -11.72 20.73 -2.68
N MET A 87 -12.01 20.93 -3.97
CA MET A 87 -11.26 20.28 -5.05
C MET A 87 -9.81 20.75 -5.11
N ALA A 88 -9.57 22.06 -5.02
CA ALA A 88 -8.21 22.60 -4.94
C ALA A 88 -7.42 22.00 -3.76
N SER A 89 -8.07 21.80 -2.61
CA SER A 89 -7.44 21.19 -1.44
C SER A 89 -7.06 19.73 -1.68
N ARG A 90 -7.97 18.93 -2.26
CA ARG A 90 -7.68 17.54 -2.64
C ARG A 90 -6.53 17.46 -3.64
N ASN A 91 -6.52 18.33 -4.65
CA ASN A 91 -5.47 18.35 -5.67
C ASN A 91 -4.12 18.74 -5.07
N ARG A 92 -4.09 19.71 -4.14
CA ARG A 92 -2.86 20.06 -3.39
C ARG A 92 -2.33 18.88 -2.59
N LYS A 93 -3.21 18.14 -1.91
CA LYS A 93 -2.80 16.94 -1.18
C LYS A 93 -2.18 15.92 -2.12
N CYS A 94 -2.85 15.60 -3.23
CA CYS A 94 -2.34 14.68 -4.24
C CYS A 94 -0.96 15.10 -4.78
N VAL A 95 -0.77 16.39 -5.10
CA VAL A 95 0.53 16.91 -5.56
C VAL A 95 1.60 16.72 -4.49
N ASN A 96 1.30 17.01 -3.23
CA ASN A 96 2.26 16.84 -2.13
C ASN A 96 2.62 15.37 -1.92
N ASP A 97 1.63 14.48 -1.90
CA ASP A 97 1.86 13.03 -1.77
C ASP A 97 2.73 12.51 -2.93
N ALA A 98 2.51 12.99 -4.16
CA ALA A 98 3.32 12.63 -5.32
C ALA A 98 4.76 13.15 -5.24
N LEU A 99 4.96 14.36 -4.70
CA LEU A 99 6.30 14.93 -4.47
C LEU A 99 7.07 14.14 -3.40
N GLU A 100 6.40 13.74 -2.33
CA GLU A 100 6.98 12.93 -1.26
C GLU A 100 7.38 11.54 -1.78
N ALA A 101 6.49 10.88 -2.51
CA ALA A 101 6.77 9.58 -3.13
C ALA A 101 7.96 9.65 -4.10
N ALA A 102 8.07 10.74 -4.88
CA ALA A 102 9.20 10.95 -5.77
C ALA A 102 10.51 11.19 -4.99
N ALA A 103 10.47 11.91 -3.87
CA ALA A 103 11.64 12.15 -3.03
C ALA A 103 12.19 10.83 -2.43
N ILE A 104 11.30 9.94 -1.97
CA ILE A 104 11.67 8.61 -1.47
C ILE A 104 12.36 7.80 -2.56
N GLN A 105 11.76 7.70 -3.75
CA GLN A 105 12.34 6.94 -4.89
C GLN A 105 13.71 7.48 -5.33
N LEU A 106 13.89 8.79 -5.34
CA LEU A 106 15.19 9.41 -5.64
C LEU A 106 16.24 9.10 -4.55
N GLY A 107 15.82 9.02 -3.28
CA GLY A 107 16.67 8.60 -2.16
C GLY A 107 17.13 7.14 -2.31
N GLU A 108 16.20 6.23 -2.55
CA GLU A 108 16.49 4.80 -2.78
C GLU A 108 17.44 4.61 -3.98
N SER A 109 17.20 5.35 -5.07
CA SER A 109 18.06 5.32 -6.27
C SER A 109 19.51 5.75 -5.97
N ARG A 110 19.69 6.74 -5.09
CA ARG A 110 21.02 7.20 -4.67
C ARG A 110 21.72 6.16 -3.79
N VAL A 111 21.00 5.54 -2.84
CA VAL A 111 21.57 4.49 -1.98
C VAL A 111 22.03 3.28 -2.80
N ALA A 112 21.20 2.83 -3.75
CA ALA A 112 21.54 1.72 -4.65
C ALA A 112 22.76 2.01 -5.55
N ALA A 113 23.00 3.28 -5.89
CA ALA A 113 24.16 3.69 -6.68
C ALA A 113 25.47 3.69 -5.86
N LEU A 114 25.40 3.81 -4.53
CA LEU A 114 26.56 3.82 -3.64
C LEU A 114 26.95 2.42 -3.14
N SER A 115 26.04 1.45 -3.19
CA SER A 115 26.26 0.07 -2.71
C SER A 115 26.84 -0.87 -3.78
N ARG A 116 27.43 -0.34 -4.84
CA ARG A 116 27.98 -1.10 -5.98
C ARG A 116 29.45 -0.73 -6.17
#